data_AF-A0A385FYE1-F1
#
_entry.id   AF-A0A385FYE1-F1
#
_cell.length_a   1.000
_cell.length_b   1.000
_cell.length_c   1.000
_cell.angle_alpha   90.00
_cell.angle_beta   90.00
_cell.angle_gamma   90.00
#
_symmetry.space_group_name_H-M   'P 1'
#
loop_
_entity.id
_entity.type
_entity.pdbx_description
1 polymer ?
#
loop_
_entity_poly.entity_id
_entity_poly.type
_entity_poly.pdbx_seq_one_letter_code
_entity_poly.pdbx_strand_id
1 'polypeptide(L)' 'MSNKKAGLSVGRPSARTAQEKERLMASLADDVPDEPKVRVNFELPESKHNKLKIHVVRSEHKSIREFLTAYIDSLPDE' A
#
# COMPACT_ATOMS: atom_id res chain seq x y z
N MET A 1 9.66 -0.13 -47.42
CA MET A 1 9.95 -0.49 -46.00
C MET A 1 10.03 0.80 -45.20
N SER A 2 8.92 1.24 -44.60
CA SER A 2 8.87 2.52 -43.89
C SER A 2 9.34 2.32 -42.45
N ASN A 3 10.56 2.77 -42.15
CA ASN A 3 11.19 2.63 -40.85
C ASN A 3 10.59 3.67 -39.88
N LYS A 4 9.61 3.27 -39.06
CA LYS A 4 9.08 4.10 -37.97
C LYS A 4 10.19 4.28 -36.93
N LYS A 5 10.94 5.37 -37.02
CA LYS A 5 11.82 5.84 -35.94
C LYS A 5 10.93 6.15 -34.73
N ALA A 6 10.92 5.25 -33.76
CA ALA A 6 10.45 5.54 -32.42
C ALA A 6 11.33 6.67 -31.87
N GLY A 7 10.80 7.90 -31.92
CA GLY A 7 11.43 9.07 -31.32
C GLY A 7 11.39 8.93 -29.80
N LEU A 8 12.37 8.25 -29.23
CA LEU A 8 12.66 8.29 -27.80
C LEU A 8 13.19 9.68 -27.46
N SER A 9 12.28 10.63 -27.35
CA SER A 9 12.57 11.95 -26.80
C SER A 9 12.98 11.75 -25.34
N VAL A 10 14.26 11.94 -25.06
CA VAL A 10 14.80 12.13 -23.71
C VAL A 10 14.38 13.53 -23.24
N GLY A 11 13.07 13.70 -23.07
CA GLY A 11 12.41 14.92 -22.64
C GLY A 11 11.98 14.80 -21.19
N ARG A 12 12.16 15.89 -20.43
CA ARG A 12 11.72 16.01 -19.03
C ARG A 12 10.30 15.46 -18.88
N PRO A 13 9.98 14.70 -17.81
CA PRO A 13 8.67 14.05 -17.62
C PRO A 13 7.46 15.00 -17.60
N SER A 14 7.69 16.32 -17.65
CA SER A 14 6.71 17.38 -17.83
C SER A 14 6.07 17.43 -19.23
N ALA A 15 6.70 16.84 -20.26
CA ALA A 15 6.20 16.84 -21.65
C ALA A 15 5.22 15.69 -21.96
N ARG A 16 4.56 15.16 -20.92
CA ARG A 16 3.58 14.07 -21.03
C ARG A 16 2.22 14.64 -21.46
N THR A 17 1.46 13.85 -22.19
CA THR A 17 0.07 14.19 -22.55
C THR A 17 -0.77 14.35 -21.29
N ALA A 18 -1.84 15.15 -21.36
CA ALA A 18 -2.75 15.38 -20.22
C ALA A 18 -3.25 14.06 -19.60
N GLN A 19 -3.52 13.06 -20.44
CA GLN A 19 -3.95 11.73 -20.03
C GLN A 19 -2.88 10.94 -19.26
N GLU A 20 -1.60 11.04 -19.65
CA GLU A 20 -0.49 10.41 -18.92
C GLU A 20 -0.25 11.11 -17.57
N LYS A 21 -0.45 12.42 -17.51
CA LYS A 21 -0.38 13.19 -16.27
C LYS A 21 -1.50 12.81 -15.31
N GLU A 22 -2.73 12.65 -15.80
CA GLU A 22 -3.89 12.21 -15.02
C GLU A 22 -3.70 10.80 -14.46
N ARG A 23 -3.18 9.85 -15.27
CA ARG A 23 -2.89 8.49 -14.80
C ARG A 23 -1.83 8.46 -13.69
N LEU A 24 -0.83 9.33 -13.78
CA LEU A 24 0.19 9.45 -12.72
C LEU A 24 -0.37 10.12 -11.47
N MET A 25 -1.22 11.14 -11.62
CA MET A 25 -1.93 11.76 -10.49
C MET A 25 -2.83 10.74 -9.79
N ALA A 26 -3.52 9.88 -10.54
CA ALA A 26 -4.32 8.80 -9.97
C ALA A 26 -3.46 7.74 -9.25
N SER A 27 -2.24 7.45 -9.73
CA SER A 27 -1.31 6.54 -9.02
C SER A 27 -0.66 7.14 -7.78
N LEU A 28 -0.65 8.48 -7.67
CA LEU A 28 -0.11 9.22 -6.52
C LEU A 28 -1.19 9.63 -5.52
N ALA A 29 -2.46 9.47 -5.88
CA ALA A 29 -3.54 9.55 -4.92
C ALA A 29 -3.36 8.36 -3.98
N ASP A 30 -2.63 8.58 -2.89
CA ASP A 30 -2.61 7.67 -1.75
C ASP A 30 -4.07 7.32 -1.45
N ASP A 31 -4.33 6.03 -1.21
CA ASP A 31 -5.63 5.56 -0.70
C ASP A 31 -5.88 6.25 0.64
N VAL A 32 -6.47 7.44 0.58
CA VAL A 32 -6.91 8.20 1.73
C VAL A 32 -8.02 7.35 2.32
N PRO A 33 -7.81 6.78 3.50
CA PRO A 33 -8.81 5.92 4.11
C PRO A 33 -10.03 6.77 4.43
N ASP A 34 -11.23 6.20 4.29
CA ASP A 34 -12.50 6.90 4.59
C ASP A 34 -12.54 7.44 6.03
N GLU A 35 -11.74 6.84 6.93
CA GLU A 35 -11.58 7.26 8.32
C GLU A 35 -10.13 7.61 8.68
N PRO A 36 -9.91 8.65 9.53
CA PRO A 36 -8.57 9.03 9.97
C PRO A 36 -7.91 7.89 10.76
N LYS A 37 -6.80 7.36 10.25
CA LYS A 37 -6.00 6.32 10.93
C LYS A 37 -5.33 6.90 12.18
N VAL A 38 -5.59 6.29 13.34
CA VAL A 38 -4.90 6.61 14.59
C VAL A 38 -3.76 5.62 14.83
N ARG A 39 -2.60 6.13 15.26
CA ARG A 39 -1.46 5.27 15.65
C ARG A 39 -1.69 4.72 17.05
N VAL A 40 -1.52 3.41 17.21
CA VAL A 40 -1.54 2.75 18.52
C VAL A 40 -0.10 2.65 19.03
N ASN A 41 0.16 3.18 20.22
CA ASN A 41 1.47 3.05 20.87
C ASN A 41 1.60 1.64 21.46
N PHE A 42 2.30 0.77 20.75
CA PHE A 42 2.43 -0.63 21.14
C PHE A 42 3.88 -1.10 21.07
N GLU A 43 4.36 -1.67 22.17
CA GLU A 43 5.69 -2.26 22.27
C GLU A 43 5.59 -3.74 22.60
N LEU A 44 6.33 -4.56 21.86
CA LEU A 44 6.42 -5.99 22.06
C LEU A 44 7.87 -6.41 22.27
N PRO A 45 8.14 -7.29 23.24
CA PRO A 45 9.40 -8.01 23.28
C PRO A 45 9.63 -8.76 21.95
N GLU A 46 10.88 -8.81 21.49
CA GLU A 46 11.25 -9.42 20.21
C GLU A 46 10.76 -10.87 20.06
N SER A 47 10.83 -11.64 21.15
CA SER A 47 10.32 -13.02 21.19
C SER A 47 8.83 -13.11 20.83
N LYS A 48 8.00 -12.16 21.30
CA LYS A 48 6.56 -12.13 21.01
C LYS A 48 6.30 -11.63 19.59
N HIS A 49 7.07 -10.65 19.12
CA HIS A 49 6.98 -10.19 17.73
C HIS A 49 7.30 -11.30 16.72
N ASN A 50 8.32 -12.12 16.99
CA ASN A 50 8.65 -13.27 16.13
C ASN A 50 7.54 -14.34 16.14
N LYS A 51 6.95 -14.64 17.30
CA LYS A 51 5.78 -15.52 17.38
C LYS A 51 4.60 -14.99 16.56
N LEU A 52 4.32 -13.68 16.66
CA LEU A 52 3.25 -13.03 15.90
C LEU A 52 3.51 -13.14 14.39
N LYS A 53 4.73 -12.84 13.93
CA LYS A 53 5.11 -13.00 12.52
C LYS A 53 4.89 -14.43 12.02
N ILE A 54 5.39 -15.42 12.76
CA ILE A 54 5.26 -16.83 12.37
C ILE A 54 3.79 -17.24 12.30
N HIS A 55 2.98 -16.81 13.27
CA HIS A 55 1.55 -17.11 13.29
C HIS A 55 0.84 -16.54 12.07
N VAL A 56 1.01 -15.24 11.81
CA VAL A 56 0.35 -14.52 10.71
C VAL A 56 0.72 -15.10 9.33
N VAL A 57 1.99 -15.44 9.13
CA VAL A 57 2.45 -16.07 7.88
C VAL A 57 1.81 -17.45 7.67
N ARG A 58 1.59 -18.19 8.77
CA ARG A 58 1.09 -19.56 8.72
C ARG A 58 -0.42 -19.66 8.60
N SER A 59 -1.16 -18.74 9.20
CA SER A 59 -2.63 -18.83 9.27
C SER A 59 -3.32 -18.22 8.06
N GLU A 60 -2.90 -17.03 7.60
CA GLU A 60 -3.77 -16.22 6.73
C GLU A 60 -3.06 -15.49 5.58
N HIS A 61 -1.73 -15.60 5.44
CA HIS A 61 -0.95 -14.84 4.44
C HIS A 61 -1.20 -13.32 4.46
N LYS A 62 -1.67 -12.80 5.60
CA LYS A 62 -1.95 -11.38 5.81
C LYS A 62 -0.73 -10.66 6.37
N SER A 63 -0.76 -9.34 6.34
CA SER A 63 0.15 -8.53 7.14
C SER A 63 -0.27 -8.54 8.61
N ILE A 64 0.67 -8.26 9.53
CA ILE A 64 0.36 -8.11 10.97
C ILE A 64 -0.74 -7.05 11.18
N ARG A 65 -0.71 -6.00 10.36
CA ARG A 65 -1.69 -4.91 10.42
C ARG A 65 -3.10 -5.42 10.12
N GLU A 66 -3.28 -6.14 9.02
CA GLU A 66 -4.58 -6.71 8.64
C GLU A 66 -5.07 -7.75 9.66
N PHE A 67 -4.16 -8.56 10.20
CA PHE A 67 -4.49 -9.49 11.27
C PHE A 67 -5.00 -8.77 12.52
N LEU A 68 -4.32 -7.71 12.97
CA LEU A 68 -4.73 -6.95 14.13
C LEU A 68 -6.03 -6.17 13.87
N THR A 69 -6.22 -5.62 12.68
CA THR A 69 -7.48 -4.96 12.29
C THR A 69 -8.64 -5.97 12.31
N ALA A 70 -8.49 -7.12 11.65
CA ALA A 70 -9.53 -8.15 11.65
C ALA A 70 -9.82 -8.70 13.05
N TYR A 71 -8.80 -8.81 13.91
CA TYR A 71 -9.00 -9.17 15.31
C TYR A 71 -9.84 -8.12 16.05
N ILE A 72 -9.55 -6.83 15.86
CA ILE A 72 -10.35 -5.74 16.44
C ILE A 72 -11.78 -5.77 15.92
N ASP A 73 -11.99 -5.98 14.62
CA ASP A 73 -13.32 -6.06 13.99
C ASP A 73 -14.17 -7.25 14.53
N SER A 74 -13.51 -8.26 15.11
CA SER A 74 -14.19 -9.41 15.75
C SER A 74 -14.55 -9.19 17.21
N LEU A 75 -14.14 -8.07 17.82
CA LEU A 75 -14.52 -7.72 19.18
C LEU A 75 -15.99 -7.27 19.19
N PRO A 76 -16.76 -7.57 20.26
CA PRO A 76 -18.12 -7.08 20.37
C PRO A 76 -18.16 -5.55 20.48
N ASP A 77 -19.13 -4.93 19.81
CA ASP A 77 -19.47 -3.52 20.02
C ASP A 77 -20.04 -3.35 21.44
N GLU A 78 -19.50 -2.41 22.21
CA GLU A 78 -20.08 -1.98 23.50
C GLU A 78 -21.37 -1.17 23.33
#